data_AF-A0A3R7WW67-F1
#
_entry.id   AF-A0A3R7WW67-F1
#
_cell.length_a   1.000
_cell.length_b   1.000
_cell.length_c   1.000
_cell.angle_alpha   90.00
_cell.angle_beta   90.00
_cell.angle_gamma   90.00
#
_symmetry.space_group_name_H-M   'P 1'
#
loop_
_entity.id
_entity.type
_entity.pdbx_description
1 polymer ?
#
loop_
_entity_poly.entity_id
_entity_poly.type
_entity_poly.pdbx_seq_one_letter_code
_entity_poly.pdbx_strand_id
1 'polypeptide(L)'
;MDFMPLISAAFFLATTASLILRKRPRGLKAIIFILVFLTALIRIEDNSIAAYISFIAGNLSPTTLVLLAVFLCQNLTNWKLPNNLKKELARLQITVALIAVILYPTALGFSSIDIYSHGYYPLILTPILAALFGLGIYRGWYYLSGLIMISWTCYQLDTLSSDNLWDYLMDPLLATWCLFNFKHALRWPSSETFEAALVFLVGAFLVFSVIYATVNPATFTLYYIKEDGFIEYTTFFVLIVGCFICSHRLIELWGRRQKRFIFTTTILAILCLFGAGEEVSWGQRIFDIESPNFFLSHNKQQETGLHNLVFTINGIEYSVNKVLFGTGLAVGLCIYLFVMTPLYRTKPSLKSYLDQLGVPMPRNYQILGYLSIVLVVELLVDSSRRGEVTEFTGVIIFLLNLTYPSNARIYDKRIHLSDTTGNT
;
A
#
# COMPACT_ATOMS: atom_id res chain seq x y z
N MET A 1 4.27 -34.60 -13.68
CA MET A 1 5.30 -34.33 -12.67
C MET A 1 5.78 -32.92 -12.92
N ASP A 2 5.61 -32.03 -11.96
CA ASP A 2 6.17 -30.69 -12.06
C ASP A 2 7.68 -30.78 -11.90
N PHE A 3 8.39 -30.51 -13.00
CA PHE A 3 9.85 -30.51 -13.01
C PHE A 3 10.42 -29.22 -12.40
N MET A 4 9.63 -28.14 -12.35
CA MET A 4 10.07 -26.84 -11.85
C MET A 4 10.54 -26.88 -10.39
N PRO A 5 9.79 -27.47 -9.44
CA PRO A 5 10.26 -27.65 -8.06
C PRO A 5 11.62 -28.36 -7.98
N LEU A 6 11.78 -29.47 -8.71
CA LEU A 6 13.02 -30.25 -8.74
C LEU A 6 14.19 -29.46 -9.33
N ILE A 7 13.98 -28.78 -10.45
CA ILE A 7 15.00 -27.96 -11.11
C ILE A 7 15.40 -26.79 -10.21
N SER A 8 14.43 -26.13 -9.56
CA SER A 8 14.67 -25.01 -8.66
C SER A 8 15.51 -25.42 -7.44
N ALA A 9 15.18 -26.55 -6.81
CA ALA A 9 15.90 -27.08 -5.67
C ALA A 9 17.33 -27.54 -6.06
N ALA A 10 17.49 -28.23 -7.19
CA ALA A 10 18.80 -28.60 -7.71
C ALA A 10 19.66 -27.36 -8.01
N PHE A 11 19.05 -26.32 -8.58
CA PHE A 11 19.71 -25.03 -8.86
C PHE A 11 20.19 -24.34 -7.58
N PHE A 12 19.37 -24.33 -6.53
CA PHE A 12 19.74 -23.80 -5.22
C PHE A 12 20.92 -24.55 -4.59
N LEU A 13 20.87 -25.89 -4.58
CA LEU A 13 21.95 -26.73 -4.06
C LEU A 13 23.27 -26.49 -4.81
N ALA A 14 23.21 -26.50 -6.15
CA ALA A 14 24.36 -26.30 -7.00
C ALA A 14 24.98 -24.90 -6.81
N THR A 15 24.15 -23.87 -6.71
CA THR A 15 24.59 -22.49 -6.45
C THR A 15 25.26 -22.38 -5.08
N THR A 16 24.70 -23.02 -4.05
CA THR A 16 25.25 -23.05 -2.69
C THR A 16 26.58 -23.81 -2.63
N ALA A 17 26.68 -24.96 -3.28
CA ALA A 17 27.94 -25.71 -3.36
C ALA A 17 29.06 -24.91 -4.06
N SER A 18 28.72 -24.23 -5.15
CA SER A 18 29.64 -23.35 -5.87
C SER A 18 30.12 -22.17 -5.00
N LEU A 19 29.28 -21.68 -4.08
CA LEU A 19 29.62 -20.62 -3.13
C LEU A 19 30.63 -21.05 -2.07
N ILE A 20 30.47 -22.25 -1.53
CA ILE A 20 31.41 -22.80 -0.53
C ILE A 20 32.83 -22.78 -1.10
N LEU A 21 32.95 -22.96 -2.42
CA LEU A 21 34.21 -22.91 -3.17
C LEU A 21 34.56 -21.53 -3.73
N ARG A 22 34.00 -20.42 -3.21
CA ARG A 22 34.24 -19.05 -3.74
C ARG A 22 35.70 -18.65 -3.90
N LYS A 23 36.60 -19.19 -3.06
CA LYS A 23 38.05 -18.94 -3.09
C LYS A 23 38.81 -19.77 -4.15
N ARG A 24 38.14 -20.69 -4.84
CA ARG A 24 38.71 -21.62 -5.83
C ARG A 24 38.58 -21.07 -7.27
N PRO A 25 39.38 -21.58 -8.23
CA PRO A 25 39.31 -21.14 -9.62
C PRO A 25 37.92 -21.34 -10.24
N ARG A 26 37.58 -20.48 -11.21
CA ARG A 26 36.26 -20.45 -11.87
C ARG A 26 35.88 -21.79 -12.50
N GLY A 27 36.83 -22.49 -13.12
CA GLY A 27 36.60 -23.81 -13.71
C GLY A 27 36.11 -24.83 -12.68
N LEU A 28 36.74 -24.88 -11.49
CA LEU A 28 36.32 -25.79 -10.42
C LEU A 28 34.92 -25.44 -9.88
N LYS A 29 34.62 -24.15 -9.75
CA LYS A 29 33.29 -23.68 -9.33
C LYS A 29 32.19 -24.07 -10.31
N ALA A 30 32.47 -24.00 -11.61
CA ALA A 30 31.55 -24.40 -12.67
C ALA A 30 31.36 -25.92 -12.72
N ILE A 31 32.46 -26.68 -12.63
CA ILE A 31 32.42 -28.16 -12.60
C ILE A 31 31.58 -28.62 -11.39
N ILE A 32 31.83 -28.08 -10.20
CA ILE A 32 31.08 -28.46 -9.00
C ILE A 32 29.61 -28.07 -9.09
N PHE A 33 29.30 -26.89 -9.66
CA PHE A 33 27.93 -26.50 -9.93
C PHE A 33 27.23 -27.55 -10.83
N ILE A 34 27.84 -27.91 -11.96
CA ILE A 34 27.26 -28.89 -12.91
C ILE A 34 27.11 -30.25 -12.24
N LEU A 35 28.13 -30.73 -11.54
CA LEU A 35 28.09 -32.03 -10.86
C LEU A 35 26.97 -32.07 -9.82
N VAL A 36 26.91 -31.08 -8.91
CA VAL A 36 25.87 -31.04 -7.86
C VAL A 36 24.48 -30.90 -8.47
N PHE A 37 24.32 -30.08 -9.51
CA PHE A 37 23.04 -29.91 -10.21
C PHE A 37 22.55 -31.24 -10.80
N LEU A 38 23.41 -31.94 -11.53
CA LEU A 38 23.07 -33.23 -12.15
C LEU A 38 22.82 -34.31 -11.10
N THR A 39 23.67 -34.41 -10.07
CA THR A 39 23.51 -35.43 -9.01
C THR A 39 22.28 -35.17 -8.15
N ALA A 40 21.89 -33.91 -7.93
CA ALA A 40 20.70 -33.58 -7.16
C ALA A 40 19.40 -34.04 -7.84
N LEU A 41 19.41 -34.18 -9.17
CA LEU A 41 18.28 -34.66 -9.97
C LEU A 41 18.24 -36.19 -10.11
N ILE A 42 19.31 -36.90 -9.74
CA ILE A 42 19.34 -38.36 -9.76
C ILE A 42 18.34 -38.88 -8.72
N ARG A 43 17.48 -39.80 -9.14
CA ARG A 43 16.56 -40.50 -8.26
C ARG A 43 17.29 -41.61 -7.53
N ILE A 44 17.13 -41.63 -6.21
CA ILE A 44 17.52 -42.73 -5.35
C ILE A 44 16.20 -43.34 -4.86
N GLU A 45 15.92 -44.57 -5.29
CA GLU A 45 14.60 -45.20 -5.12
C GLU A 45 13.49 -44.34 -5.76
N ASP A 46 12.56 -43.81 -4.97
CA ASP A 46 11.39 -43.07 -5.46
C ASP A 46 11.61 -41.55 -5.55
N ASN A 47 12.63 -41.01 -4.86
CA ASN A 47 12.84 -39.56 -4.73
C ASN A 47 14.26 -39.13 -5.11
N SER A 48 14.41 -37.88 -5.56
CA SER A 48 15.73 -37.28 -5.77
C SER A 48 16.12 -36.41 -4.56
N ILE A 49 17.41 -36.08 -4.41
CA ILE A 49 17.87 -35.15 -3.37
C ILE A 49 17.15 -33.79 -3.52
N ALA A 50 16.96 -33.34 -4.76
CA ALA A 50 16.20 -32.13 -5.06
C ALA A 50 14.74 -32.22 -4.59
N ALA A 51 14.11 -33.40 -4.67
CA ALA A 51 12.74 -33.61 -4.18
C ALA A 51 12.65 -33.43 -2.66
N TYR A 52 13.60 -33.99 -1.90
CA TYR A 52 13.64 -33.80 -0.44
C TYR A 52 13.84 -32.33 -0.04
N ILE A 53 14.72 -31.62 -0.75
CA ILE A 53 14.94 -30.19 -0.49
C ILE A 53 13.69 -29.38 -0.84
N SER A 54 13.04 -29.67 -1.96
CA SER A 54 11.79 -29.02 -2.34
C SER A 54 10.67 -29.27 -1.30
N PHE A 55 10.64 -30.45 -0.70
CA PHE A 55 9.67 -30.77 0.37
C PHE A 55 9.94 -29.95 1.65
N ILE A 56 11.21 -29.77 2.03
CA ILE A 56 11.59 -29.06 3.26
C ILE A 56 11.51 -27.54 3.09
N ALA A 57 12.05 -27.02 1.99
CA ALA A 57 12.18 -25.58 1.76
C ALA A 57 10.93 -24.96 1.11
N GLY A 58 10.03 -25.79 0.58
CA GLY A 58 8.98 -25.35 -0.33
C GLY A 58 9.52 -25.06 -1.73
N ASN A 59 8.61 -24.67 -2.63
CA ASN A 59 8.97 -24.22 -3.96
C ASN A 59 9.68 -22.86 -3.89
N LEU A 60 10.75 -22.69 -4.67
CA LEU A 60 11.45 -21.40 -4.74
C LEU A 60 10.67 -20.43 -5.60
N SER A 61 10.51 -19.19 -5.11
CA SER A 61 9.91 -18.12 -5.88
C SER A 61 10.77 -17.75 -7.09
N PRO A 62 10.17 -17.28 -8.20
CA PRO A 62 10.87 -16.60 -9.29
C PRO A 62 11.85 -15.53 -8.80
N THR A 63 11.49 -14.78 -7.76
CA THR A 63 12.39 -13.80 -7.13
C THR A 63 13.68 -14.46 -6.63
N THR A 64 13.59 -15.54 -5.87
CA THR A 64 14.75 -16.29 -5.37
C THR A 64 15.57 -16.87 -6.52
N LEU A 65 14.93 -17.43 -7.54
CA LEU A 65 15.61 -17.97 -8.70
C LEU A 65 16.43 -16.92 -9.46
N VAL A 66 15.87 -15.73 -9.67
CA VAL A 66 16.59 -14.60 -10.30
C VAL A 66 17.78 -14.17 -9.44
N LEU A 67 17.61 -14.08 -8.11
CA LEU A 67 18.70 -13.71 -7.20
C LEU A 67 19.81 -14.78 -7.16
N LEU A 68 19.46 -16.07 -7.17
CA LEU A 68 20.41 -17.17 -7.28
C LEU A 68 21.17 -17.13 -8.61
N ALA A 69 20.51 -16.80 -9.72
CA ALA A 69 21.17 -16.65 -11.02
C ALA A 69 22.15 -15.47 -11.05
N VAL A 70 21.76 -14.31 -10.48
CA VAL A 70 22.64 -13.15 -10.30
C VAL A 70 23.86 -13.53 -9.48
N PHE A 71 23.65 -14.27 -8.39
CA PHE A 71 24.70 -14.71 -7.49
C PHE A 71 25.67 -15.70 -8.14
N LEU A 72 25.12 -16.69 -8.88
CA LEU A 72 25.91 -17.64 -9.65
C LEU A 72 26.76 -16.92 -10.69
N CYS A 73 26.18 -15.97 -11.42
CA CYS A 73 26.90 -15.15 -12.40
C CYS A 73 28.08 -14.41 -11.74
N GLN A 74 27.85 -13.75 -10.60
CA GLN A 74 28.91 -13.09 -9.83
C GLN A 74 30.01 -14.08 -9.41
N ASN A 75 29.62 -15.27 -8.94
CA ASN A 75 30.55 -16.29 -8.48
C ASN A 75 31.40 -16.85 -9.64
N LEU A 76 30.83 -17.05 -10.83
CA LEU A 76 31.52 -17.65 -11.97
C LEU A 76 32.34 -16.64 -12.79
N THR A 77 31.87 -15.40 -12.93
CA THR A 77 32.49 -14.41 -13.83
C THR A 77 33.30 -13.34 -13.11
N ASN A 78 33.29 -13.30 -11.77
CA ASN A 78 33.73 -12.17 -10.94
C ASN A 78 33.06 -10.84 -11.31
N TRP A 79 31.90 -10.88 -11.97
CA TRP A 79 31.12 -9.69 -12.26
C TRP A 79 30.79 -8.95 -10.96
N LYS A 80 31.12 -7.65 -10.91
CA LYS A 80 30.82 -6.82 -9.75
C LYS A 80 29.42 -6.26 -9.89
N LEU A 81 28.62 -6.44 -8.86
CA LEU A 81 27.26 -5.93 -8.83
C LEU A 81 27.25 -4.40 -8.99
N PRO A 82 26.51 -3.85 -9.98
CA PRO A 82 26.34 -2.41 -10.14
C PRO A 82 25.82 -1.76 -8.86
N ASN A 83 26.25 -0.54 -8.57
CA ASN A 83 25.84 0.17 -7.36
C ASN A 83 24.32 0.39 -7.28
N ASN A 84 23.63 0.56 -8.42
CA ASN A 84 22.18 0.71 -8.46
C ASN A 84 21.48 -0.59 -8.04
N LEU A 85 21.92 -1.74 -8.58
CA LEU A 85 21.40 -3.05 -8.19
C LEU A 85 21.62 -3.33 -6.69
N LYS A 86 22.78 -2.98 -6.13
CA LYS A 86 23.01 -3.10 -4.67
C LYS A 86 21.99 -2.31 -3.84
N LYS A 87 21.68 -1.07 -4.24
CA LYS A 87 20.68 -0.24 -3.56
C LYS A 87 19.27 -0.81 -3.70
N GLU A 88 18.93 -1.37 -4.85
CA GLU A 88 17.64 -2.02 -5.08
C GLU A 88 17.49 -3.32 -4.29
N LEU A 89 18.54 -4.15 -4.21
CA LEU A 89 18.54 -5.32 -3.33
C LEU A 89 18.36 -4.96 -1.86
N ALA A 90 18.99 -3.86 -1.40
CA ALA A 90 18.77 -3.36 -0.05
C ALA A 90 17.30 -2.99 0.20
N ARG A 91 16.62 -2.39 -0.79
CA ARG A 91 15.17 -2.10 -0.71
C ARG A 91 14.35 -3.38 -0.68
N LEU A 92 14.65 -4.35 -1.56
CA LEU A 92 14.00 -5.66 -1.55
C LEU A 92 14.11 -6.32 -0.17
N GLN A 93 15.30 -6.30 0.43
CA GLN A 93 15.54 -6.90 1.74
C GLN A 93 14.67 -6.29 2.83
N ILE A 94 14.57 -4.95 2.89
CA ILE A 94 13.71 -4.29 3.87
C ILE A 94 12.25 -4.62 3.60
N THR A 95 11.80 -4.51 2.35
CA THR A 95 10.39 -4.74 1.99
C THR A 95 9.97 -6.17 2.29
N VAL A 96 10.75 -7.17 1.86
CA VAL A 96 10.45 -8.58 2.13
C VAL A 96 10.57 -8.89 3.63
N ALA A 97 11.55 -8.32 4.34
CA ALA A 97 11.65 -8.53 5.79
C ALA A 97 10.43 -7.97 6.54
N LEU A 98 9.99 -6.75 6.21
CA LEU A 98 8.81 -6.14 6.82
C LEU A 98 7.54 -6.94 6.52
N ILE A 99 7.36 -7.38 5.27
CA ILE A 99 6.22 -8.22 4.89
C ILE A 99 6.30 -9.56 5.62
N ALA A 100 7.45 -10.23 5.64
CA ALA A 100 7.62 -11.56 6.24
C ALA A 100 7.32 -11.59 7.75
N VAL A 101 7.66 -10.53 8.49
CA VAL A 101 7.37 -10.42 9.93
C VAL A 101 5.87 -10.39 10.22
N ILE A 102 5.05 -9.98 9.26
CA ILE A 102 3.59 -9.93 9.40
C ILE A 102 2.96 -11.15 8.72
N LEU A 103 3.30 -11.39 7.45
CA LEU A 103 2.72 -12.41 6.58
C LEU A 103 2.81 -13.82 7.18
N TYR A 104 4.00 -14.29 7.57
CA TYR A 104 4.17 -15.66 8.03
C TYR A 104 3.49 -15.93 9.39
N PRO A 105 3.62 -15.05 10.41
CA PRO A 105 2.85 -15.25 11.64
C PRO A 105 1.33 -15.25 11.41
N THR A 106 0.81 -14.37 10.55
CA THR A 106 -0.63 -14.38 10.21
C THR A 106 -1.05 -15.67 9.51
N ALA A 107 -0.23 -16.20 8.60
CA ALA A 107 -0.50 -17.46 7.91
C ALA A 107 -0.43 -18.69 8.84
N LEU A 108 0.39 -18.63 9.88
CA LEU A 108 0.54 -19.70 10.88
C LEU A 108 -0.56 -19.68 11.96
N GLY A 109 -1.52 -18.75 11.88
CA GLY A 109 -2.64 -18.66 12.82
C GLY A 109 -2.33 -17.90 14.12
N PHE A 110 -1.25 -17.10 14.16
CA PHE A 110 -0.99 -16.22 15.32
C PHE A 110 -1.89 -14.97 15.35
N SER A 111 -2.72 -14.77 14.32
CA SER A 111 -3.71 -13.70 14.22
C SER A 111 -5.03 -14.26 13.68
N SER A 112 -6.14 -13.58 13.95
CA SER A 112 -7.44 -13.85 13.33
C SER A 112 -7.49 -13.41 11.85
N ILE A 113 -6.56 -12.56 11.43
CA ILE A 113 -6.43 -12.09 10.05
C ILE A 113 -5.35 -12.91 9.35
N ASP A 114 -5.67 -13.48 8.20
CA ASP A 114 -4.72 -14.18 7.33
C ASP A 114 -4.39 -13.33 6.09
N ILE A 115 -3.23 -12.67 6.08
CA ILE A 115 -2.77 -11.86 4.94
C ILE A 115 -2.36 -12.74 3.75
N TYR A 116 -1.90 -13.96 4.01
CA TYR A 116 -1.47 -14.89 2.97
C TYR A 116 -2.64 -15.34 2.10
N SER A 117 -3.86 -15.37 2.65
CA SER A 117 -5.09 -15.66 1.92
C SER A 117 -5.33 -14.73 0.71
N HIS A 118 -4.88 -13.46 0.79
CA HIS A 118 -5.02 -12.49 -0.31
C HIS A 118 -4.23 -12.86 -1.56
N GLY A 119 -3.34 -13.85 -1.50
CA GLY A 119 -2.63 -14.30 -2.69
C GLY A 119 -3.38 -15.33 -3.54
N TYR A 120 -4.39 -16.04 -3.00
CA TYR A 120 -5.20 -16.99 -3.79
C TYR A 120 -6.18 -16.30 -4.73
N TYR A 121 -6.70 -15.14 -4.33
CA TYR A 121 -7.58 -14.31 -5.16
C TYR A 121 -7.11 -12.84 -5.06
N PRO A 122 -6.09 -12.45 -5.84
CA PRO A 122 -5.27 -11.27 -5.57
C PRO A 122 -5.92 -9.94 -5.98
N LEU A 123 -7.16 -9.69 -5.59
CA LEU A 123 -7.90 -8.45 -5.87
C LEU A 123 -7.25 -7.22 -5.23
N ILE A 124 -6.61 -7.40 -4.07
CA ILE A 124 -5.92 -6.33 -3.33
C ILE A 124 -4.43 -6.33 -3.65
N LEU A 125 -3.81 -7.52 -3.69
CA LEU A 125 -2.38 -7.65 -3.94
C LEU A 125 -1.99 -7.17 -5.34
N THR A 126 -2.84 -7.41 -6.36
CA THR A 126 -2.56 -6.98 -7.73
C THR A 126 -2.43 -5.46 -7.88
N PRO A 127 -3.39 -4.62 -7.42
CA PRO A 127 -3.22 -3.17 -7.40
C PRO A 127 -1.96 -2.71 -6.64
N ILE A 128 -1.62 -3.33 -5.52
CA ILE A 128 -0.41 -3.01 -4.75
C ILE A 128 0.85 -3.28 -5.58
N LEU A 129 0.94 -4.44 -6.24
CA LEU A 129 2.07 -4.76 -7.11
C LEU A 129 2.16 -3.83 -8.32
N ALA A 130 1.02 -3.47 -8.92
CA ALA A 130 0.98 -2.51 -10.02
C ALA A 130 1.48 -1.12 -9.58
N ALA A 131 1.09 -0.66 -8.39
CA ALA A 131 1.60 0.58 -7.80
C ALA A 131 3.11 0.53 -7.55
N LEU A 132 3.62 -0.55 -6.97
CA LEU A 132 5.05 -0.76 -6.73
C LEU A 132 5.84 -0.86 -8.03
N PHE A 133 5.30 -1.52 -9.04
CA PHE A 133 5.88 -1.61 -10.37
C PHE A 133 5.99 -0.22 -11.01
N GLY A 134 4.91 0.56 -11.03
CA GLY A 134 4.87 1.92 -11.59
C GLY A 134 5.81 2.88 -10.86
N LEU A 135 5.82 2.83 -9.52
CA LEU A 135 6.76 3.58 -8.69
C LEU A 135 8.21 3.22 -9.02
N GLY A 136 8.50 1.91 -9.16
CA GLY A 136 9.83 1.44 -9.51
C GLY A 136 10.30 1.97 -10.86
N ILE A 137 9.44 1.95 -11.89
CA ILE A 137 9.76 2.55 -13.20
C ILE A 137 10.02 4.05 -13.07
N TYR A 138 9.16 4.79 -12.35
CA TYR A 138 9.30 6.23 -12.15
C TYR A 138 10.60 6.61 -11.40
N ARG A 139 11.04 5.78 -10.45
CA ARG A 139 12.25 6.01 -9.65
C ARG A 139 13.51 5.38 -10.24
N GLY A 140 13.41 4.70 -11.40
CA GLY A 140 14.52 4.00 -12.03
C GLY A 140 14.96 2.73 -11.28
N TRP A 141 14.07 2.11 -10.50
CA TRP A 141 14.30 0.83 -9.81
C TRP A 141 13.93 -0.34 -10.72
N TYR A 142 14.61 -0.42 -11.86
CA TYR A 142 14.26 -1.36 -12.93
C TYR A 142 14.41 -2.83 -12.53
N TYR A 143 15.31 -3.16 -11.59
CA TYR A 143 15.47 -4.54 -11.13
C TYR A 143 14.29 -4.96 -10.25
N LEU A 144 13.83 -4.10 -9.34
CA LEU A 144 12.64 -4.38 -8.54
C LEU A 144 11.39 -4.51 -9.41
N SER A 145 11.18 -3.57 -10.35
CA SER A 145 10.07 -3.65 -11.31
C SER A 145 10.17 -4.90 -12.19
N GLY A 146 11.37 -5.28 -12.61
CA GLY A 146 11.62 -6.50 -13.36
C GLY A 146 11.26 -7.77 -12.57
N LEU A 147 11.61 -7.82 -11.27
CA LEU A 147 11.24 -8.94 -10.39
C LEU A 147 9.71 -9.05 -10.27
N ILE A 148 9.01 -7.94 -10.01
CA ILE A 148 7.54 -7.94 -9.95
C ILE A 148 6.94 -8.44 -11.27
N MET A 149 7.44 -7.96 -12.41
CA MET A 149 6.96 -8.37 -13.73
C MET A 149 7.20 -9.86 -13.99
N ILE A 150 8.38 -10.38 -13.65
CA ILE A 150 8.72 -11.81 -13.81
C ILE A 150 7.81 -12.65 -12.90
N SER A 151 7.68 -12.31 -11.62
CA SER A 151 6.81 -13.02 -10.68
C SER A 151 5.36 -13.03 -11.14
N TRP A 152 4.83 -11.88 -11.59
CA TRP A 152 3.49 -11.77 -12.14
C TRP A 152 3.31 -12.64 -13.40
N THR A 153 4.27 -12.61 -14.32
CA THR A 153 4.23 -13.43 -15.54
C THR A 153 4.25 -14.92 -15.20
N CYS A 154 5.13 -15.33 -14.28
CA CYS A 154 5.20 -16.70 -13.80
C CYS A 154 3.89 -17.17 -13.14
N TYR A 155 3.21 -16.28 -12.40
CA TYR A 155 1.90 -16.53 -11.81
C TYR A 155 0.82 -16.73 -12.88
N GLN A 156 0.76 -15.85 -13.88
CA GLN A 156 -0.22 -15.95 -14.97
C GLN A 156 -0.01 -17.17 -15.89
N LEU A 157 1.17 -17.77 -15.86
CA LEU A 157 1.52 -18.96 -16.63
C LEU A 157 1.50 -20.25 -15.80
N ASP A 158 1.03 -20.20 -14.54
CA ASP A 158 0.94 -21.33 -13.62
C ASP A 158 2.27 -22.13 -13.54
N THR A 159 3.39 -21.41 -13.47
CA THR A 159 4.73 -22.04 -13.54
C THR A 159 5.13 -22.76 -12.26
N LEU A 160 4.48 -22.47 -11.15
CA LEU A 160 4.60 -23.20 -9.88
C LEU A 160 3.33 -23.99 -9.64
N SER A 161 3.44 -25.05 -8.82
CA SER A 161 2.29 -25.85 -8.38
C SER A 161 1.37 -25.14 -7.38
N SER A 162 1.59 -23.85 -7.12
CA SER A 162 0.81 -23.04 -6.18
C SER A 162 -0.03 -22.04 -6.93
N ASP A 163 -1.26 -21.86 -6.48
CA ASP A 163 -2.21 -20.86 -6.98
C ASP A 163 -2.13 -19.54 -6.20
N ASN A 164 -1.18 -19.41 -5.27
CA ASN A 164 -1.02 -18.24 -4.42
C ASN A 164 0.07 -17.29 -4.94
N LEU A 165 -0.30 -16.04 -5.26
CA LEU A 165 0.62 -15.03 -5.80
C LEU A 165 1.78 -14.68 -4.85
N TRP A 166 1.64 -14.87 -3.53
CA TRP A 166 2.75 -14.64 -2.59
C TRP A 166 3.92 -15.58 -2.86
N ASP A 167 3.66 -16.84 -3.24
CA ASP A 167 4.69 -17.84 -3.53
C ASP A 167 5.53 -17.50 -4.77
N TYR A 168 4.97 -16.69 -5.67
CA TYR A 168 5.69 -16.19 -6.83
C TYR A 168 6.57 -14.97 -6.49
N LEU A 169 6.26 -14.24 -5.43
CA LEU A 169 6.99 -13.04 -5.01
C LEU A 169 8.08 -13.35 -4.00
N MET A 170 7.82 -14.27 -3.08
CA MET A 170 8.72 -14.64 -1.99
C MET A 170 8.51 -16.08 -1.55
N ASP A 171 9.50 -16.60 -0.84
CA ASP A 171 9.49 -17.93 -0.24
C ASP A 171 10.23 -17.89 1.13
N PRO A 172 10.14 -18.96 1.94
CA PRO A 172 10.78 -18.97 3.26
C PRO A 172 12.30 -18.74 3.24
N LEU A 173 13.00 -19.19 2.18
CA LEU A 173 14.45 -18.97 2.05
C LEU A 173 14.76 -17.50 1.76
N LEU A 174 14.00 -16.86 0.87
CA LEU A 174 14.13 -15.42 0.62
C LEU A 174 13.84 -14.61 1.88
N ALA A 175 12.75 -14.95 2.57
CA ALA A 175 12.30 -14.25 3.75
C ALA A 175 13.35 -14.32 4.87
N THR A 176 13.85 -15.53 5.17
CA THR A 176 14.92 -15.72 6.16
C THR A 176 16.19 -14.96 5.77
N TRP A 177 16.63 -15.04 4.51
CA TRP A 177 17.80 -14.29 4.05
C TRP A 177 17.62 -12.77 4.22
N CYS A 178 16.46 -12.22 3.88
CA CYS A 178 16.14 -10.81 4.06
C CYS A 178 16.13 -10.42 5.55
N LEU A 179 15.56 -11.24 6.43
CA LEU A 179 15.51 -11.01 7.88
C LEU A 179 16.88 -11.03 8.56
N PHE A 180 17.85 -11.76 8.03
CA PHE A 180 19.23 -11.70 8.56
C PHE A 180 20.02 -10.49 8.04
N ASN A 181 19.62 -9.90 6.91
CA ASN A 181 20.40 -8.86 6.23
C ASN A 181 19.79 -7.44 6.28
N PHE A 182 18.56 -7.28 6.79
CA PHE A 182 17.83 -5.99 6.74
C PHE A 182 18.54 -4.82 7.46
N LYS A 183 19.32 -5.08 8.52
CA LYS A 183 19.98 -4.02 9.31
C LYS A 183 21.00 -3.21 8.50
N HIS A 184 21.61 -3.82 7.49
CA HIS A 184 22.55 -3.14 6.59
C HIS A 184 21.85 -2.24 5.55
N ALA A 185 20.53 -2.33 5.47
CA ALA A 185 19.72 -1.69 4.44
C ALA A 185 18.81 -0.57 4.97
N LEU A 186 18.58 -0.46 6.28
CA LEU A 186 17.59 0.43 6.90
C LEU A 186 17.84 1.91 6.54
N ARG A 187 17.13 2.39 5.51
CA ARG A 187 17.05 3.81 5.14
C ARG A 187 15.59 4.12 4.87
N TRP A 188 15.05 5.08 5.61
CA TRP A 188 13.71 5.57 5.37
C TRP A 188 13.62 6.19 3.95
N PRO A 189 12.54 5.93 3.20
CA PRO A 189 12.33 6.56 1.91
C PRO A 189 12.29 8.09 2.07
N SER A 190 12.72 8.82 1.03
CA SER A 190 12.57 10.28 1.02
C SER A 190 11.08 10.65 1.00
N SER A 191 10.74 11.84 1.51
CA SER A 191 9.35 12.35 1.46
C SER A 191 8.78 12.32 0.05
N GLU A 192 9.56 12.68 -0.98
CA GLU A 192 9.14 12.61 -2.38
C GLU A 192 8.82 11.18 -2.84
N THR A 193 9.59 10.20 -2.36
CA THR A 193 9.36 8.79 -2.68
C THR A 193 8.08 8.29 -2.02
N PHE A 194 7.82 8.73 -0.79
CA PHE A 194 6.60 8.43 -0.06
C PHE A 194 5.36 9.08 -0.71
N GLU A 195 5.45 10.38 -1.08
CA GLU A 195 4.43 11.09 -1.84
C GLU A 195 4.10 10.35 -3.15
N ALA A 196 5.12 9.99 -3.93
CA ALA A 196 4.94 9.24 -5.17
C ALA A 196 4.30 7.86 -4.93
N ALA A 197 4.75 7.12 -3.90
CA ALA A 197 4.22 5.80 -3.60
C ALA A 197 2.71 5.83 -3.33
N LEU A 198 2.23 6.80 -2.54
CA LEU A 198 0.80 6.95 -2.26
C LEU A 198 0.00 7.39 -3.50
N VAL A 199 0.56 8.24 -4.37
CA VAL A 199 -0.08 8.60 -5.64
C VAL A 199 -0.18 7.41 -6.59
N PHE A 200 0.88 6.59 -6.71
CA PHE A 200 0.84 5.36 -7.51
C PHE A 200 -0.15 4.34 -6.93
N LEU A 201 -0.27 4.26 -5.60
CA LEU A 201 -1.26 3.42 -4.93
C LEU A 201 -2.68 3.85 -5.30
N VAL A 202 -2.99 5.15 -5.17
CA VAL A 202 -4.28 5.72 -5.58
C VAL A 202 -4.58 5.41 -7.05
N GLY A 203 -3.62 5.68 -7.95
CA GLY A 203 -3.79 5.44 -9.38
C GLY A 203 -4.06 3.96 -9.70
N ALA A 204 -3.30 3.04 -9.10
CA ALA A 204 -3.49 1.61 -9.31
C ALA A 204 -4.86 1.14 -8.81
N PHE A 205 -5.25 1.50 -7.59
CA PHE A 205 -6.55 1.12 -7.05
C PHE A 205 -7.70 1.74 -7.85
N LEU A 206 -7.58 2.97 -8.35
CA LEU A 206 -8.59 3.55 -9.26
C LEU A 206 -8.74 2.72 -10.55
N VAL A 207 -7.62 2.38 -11.20
CA VAL A 207 -7.64 1.59 -12.44
C VAL A 207 -8.26 0.21 -12.19
N PHE A 208 -7.85 -0.48 -11.13
CA PHE A 208 -8.39 -1.79 -10.81
C PHE A 208 -9.85 -1.74 -10.34
N SER A 209 -10.29 -0.66 -9.66
CA SER A 209 -11.70 -0.44 -9.36
C SER A 209 -12.55 -0.39 -10.63
N VAL A 210 -12.09 0.33 -11.66
CA VAL A 210 -12.78 0.38 -12.96
C VAL A 210 -12.78 -1.01 -13.63
N ILE A 211 -11.64 -1.70 -13.65
CA ILE A 211 -11.53 -3.04 -14.25
C ILE A 211 -12.49 -4.01 -13.54
N TYR A 212 -12.46 -4.07 -12.21
CA TYR A 212 -13.29 -5.02 -11.48
C TYR A 212 -14.77 -4.67 -11.57
N ALA A 213 -15.14 -3.38 -11.49
CA ALA A 213 -16.54 -2.95 -11.65
C ALA A 213 -17.09 -3.27 -13.04
N THR A 214 -16.28 -3.21 -14.09
CA THR A 214 -16.72 -3.46 -15.48
C THR A 214 -16.66 -4.93 -15.87
N VAL A 215 -15.62 -5.67 -15.48
CA VAL A 215 -15.41 -7.07 -15.88
C VAL A 215 -16.24 -8.03 -15.03
N ASN A 216 -16.30 -7.82 -13.71
CA ASN A 216 -17.06 -8.67 -12.81
C ASN A 216 -17.65 -7.84 -11.64
N PRO A 217 -18.82 -7.22 -11.86
CA PRO A 217 -19.49 -6.39 -10.85
C PRO A 217 -19.76 -7.12 -9.53
N ALA A 218 -20.04 -8.43 -9.59
CA ALA A 218 -20.27 -9.24 -8.39
C ALA A 218 -18.99 -9.38 -7.56
N THR A 219 -17.85 -9.65 -8.20
CA THR A 219 -16.55 -9.70 -7.51
C THR A 219 -16.17 -8.34 -6.92
N PHE A 220 -16.44 -7.27 -7.66
CA PHE A 220 -16.21 -5.91 -7.18
C PHE A 220 -16.98 -5.61 -5.88
N THR A 221 -18.28 -5.89 -5.84
CA THR A 221 -19.13 -5.59 -4.67
C THR A 221 -18.94 -6.56 -3.50
N LEU A 222 -18.74 -7.85 -3.76
CA LEU A 222 -18.73 -8.87 -2.70
C LEU A 222 -17.35 -9.10 -2.07
N TYR A 223 -16.25 -8.85 -2.81
CA TYR A 223 -14.90 -9.18 -2.36
C TYR A 223 -13.94 -8.00 -2.36
N TYR A 224 -14.00 -7.13 -3.38
CA TYR A 224 -13.08 -6.00 -3.48
C TYR A 224 -13.49 -4.83 -2.56
N ILE A 225 -14.76 -4.43 -2.62
CA ILE A 225 -15.37 -3.42 -1.74
C ILE A 225 -16.25 -4.11 -0.71
N LYS A 226 -15.72 -5.13 -0.04
CA LYS A 226 -16.45 -5.81 1.02
C LYS A 226 -16.49 -4.93 2.27
N GLU A 227 -17.63 -4.93 2.98
CA GLU A 227 -17.72 -4.41 4.35
C GLU A 227 -16.72 -5.12 5.27
N ASP A 228 -16.11 -4.39 6.20
CA ASP A 228 -14.95 -4.82 7.00
C ASP A 228 -13.80 -5.34 6.13
N GLY A 229 -13.68 -4.80 4.92
CA GLY A 229 -12.69 -5.18 3.94
C GLY A 229 -11.38 -4.41 4.07
N PHE A 230 -10.43 -4.75 3.21
CA PHE A 230 -9.15 -4.05 3.13
C PHE A 230 -9.30 -2.53 2.90
N ILE A 231 -10.30 -2.14 2.09
CA ILE A 231 -10.55 -0.75 1.73
C ILE A 231 -10.94 0.08 2.97
N GLU A 232 -11.99 -0.32 3.69
CA GLU A 232 -12.47 0.36 4.92
C GLU A 232 -11.40 0.38 6.01
N TYR A 233 -10.72 -0.75 6.28
CA TYR A 233 -9.63 -0.76 7.26
C TYR A 233 -8.48 0.16 6.86
N THR A 234 -8.15 0.26 5.58
CA THR A 234 -7.11 1.19 5.14
C THR A 234 -7.58 2.64 5.27
N THR A 235 -8.84 2.95 4.93
CA THR A 235 -9.44 4.27 5.15
C THR A 235 -9.37 4.66 6.62
N PHE A 236 -9.75 3.75 7.53
CA PHE A 236 -9.59 3.88 8.98
C PHE A 236 -8.15 4.22 9.38
N PHE A 237 -7.17 3.42 8.97
CA PHE A 237 -5.77 3.65 9.35
C PHE A 237 -5.23 4.98 8.80
N VAL A 238 -5.57 5.34 7.56
CA VAL A 238 -5.17 6.62 6.95
C VAL A 238 -5.75 7.81 7.73
N LEU A 239 -7.01 7.72 8.15
CA LEU A 239 -7.65 8.75 8.98
C LEU A 239 -7.02 8.84 10.38
N ILE A 240 -6.68 7.72 11.01
CA ILE A 240 -5.95 7.71 12.28
C ILE A 240 -4.58 8.39 12.13
N VAL A 241 -3.84 8.11 11.05
CA VAL A 241 -2.57 8.82 10.76
C VAL A 241 -2.81 10.33 10.58
N GLY A 242 -3.87 10.71 9.87
CA GLY A 242 -4.29 12.12 9.74
C GLY A 242 -4.57 12.78 11.09
N CYS A 243 -5.29 12.08 11.98
CA CYS A 243 -5.55 12.52 13.35
C CYS A 243 -4.27 12.72 14.15
N PHE A 244 -3.31 11.79 14.05
CA PHE A 244 -1.99 11.91 14.69
C PHE A 244 -1.21 13.12 14.18
N ILE A 245 -1.19 13.37 12.87
CA ILE A 245 -0.51 14.53 12.28
C ILE A 245 -1.10 15.84 12.80
N CYS A 246 -2.43 15.96 12.80
CA CYS A 246 -3.12 17.14 13.31
C CYS A 246 -2.88 17.33 14.81
N SER A 247 -2.93 16.26 15.60
CA SER A 247 -2.68 16.29 17.04
C SER A 247 -1.24 16.69 17.37
N HIS A 248 -0.26 16.15 16.63
CA HIS A 248 1.14 16.55 16.76
C HIS A 248 1.32 18.06 16.46
N ARG A 249 0.67 18.58 15.42
CA ARG A 249 0.69 20.02 15.09
C ARG A 249 0.07 20.87 16.19
N LEU A 250 -1.03 20.42 16.79
CA LEU A 250 -1.66 21.12 17.91
C LEU A 250 -0.69 21.26 19.08
N ILE A 251 0.00 20.18 19.44
CA ILE A 251 0.98 20.18 20.54
C ILE A 251 2.17 21.10 20.21
N GLU A 252 2.74 20.98 19.02
CA GLU A 252 3.96 21.72 18.64
C GLU A 252 3.70 23.24 18.48
N LEU A 253 2.50 23.61 18.04
CA LEU A 253 2.12 24.98 17.72
C LEU A 253 1.24 25.64 18.79
N TRP A 254 0.94 24.92 19.89
CA TRP A 254 0.19 25.44 21.01
C TRP A 254 0.88 26.67 21.60
N GLY A 255 0.12 27.75 21.81
CA GLY A 255 0.65 29.02 22.31
C GLY A 255 1.52 29.81 21.30
N ARG A 256 1.90 29.21 20.16
CA ARG A 256 2.71 29.86 19.10
C ARG A 256 1.87 30.38 17.92
N ARG A 257 0.63 29.92 17.80
CA ARG A 257 -0.31 30.27 16.74
C ARG A 257 -1.59 30.87 17.31
N GLN A 258 -2.33 31.59 16.46
CA GLN A 258 -3.57 32.23 16.85
C GLN A 258 -4.64 31.20 17.23
N LYS A 259 -5.59 31.59 18.08
CA LYS A 259 -6.69 30.70 18.52
C LYS A 259 -7.48 30.09 17.36
N ARG A 260 -7.64 30.82 16.24
CA ARG A 260 -8.33 30.33 15.04
C ARG A 260 -7.58 29.18 14.35
N PHE A 261 -6.25 29.28 14.24
CA PHE A 261 -5.40 28.19 13.73
C PHE A 261 -5.58 26.91 14.54
N ILE A 262 -5.51 27.05 15.86
CA ILE A 262 -5.68 25.93 16.80
C ILE A 262 -7.07 25.33 16.64
N PHE A 263 -8.11 26.17 16.63
CA PHE A 263 -9.49 25.74 16.44
C PHE A 263 -9.69 24.94 15.15
N THR A 264 -9.23 25.44 14.00
CA THR A 264 -9.33 24.73 12.72
C THR A 264 -8.56 23.41 12.72
N THR A 265 -7.36 23.39 13.30
CA THR A 265 -6.55 22.15 13.39
C THR A 265 -7.22 21.12 14.32
N THR A 266 -7.86 21.58 15.41
CA THR A 266 -8.66 20.72 16.29
C THR A 266 -9.87 20.14 15.57
N ILE A 267 -10.59 20.96 14.79
CA ILE A 267 -11.69 20.45 13.95
C ILE A 267 -11.19 19.38 12.98
N LEU A 268 -10.06 19.63 12.29
CA LEU A 268 -9.48 18.63 11.38
C LEU A 268 -9.11 17.33 12.10
N ALA A 269 -8.53 17.40 13.31
CA ALA A 269 -8.23 16.21 14.11
C ALA A 269 -9.51 15.44 14.49
N ILE A 270 -10.55 16.15 14.94
CA ILE A 270 -11.85 15.56 15.29
C ILE A 270 -12.51 14.94 14.06
N LEU A 271 -12.49 15.60 12.91
CA LEU A 271 -13.04 15.07 11.66
C LEU A 271 -12.32 13.79 11.22
N CYS A 272 -10.99 13.74 11.35
CA CYS A 272 -10.23 12.52 11.07
C CYS A 272 -10.61 11.39 12.04
N LEU A 273 -10.70 11.68 13.34
CA LEU A 273 -11.09 10.69 14.35
C LEU A 273 -12.52 10.19 14.15
N PHE A 274 -13.43 11.11 13.85
CA PHE A 274 -14.83 10.82 13.59
C PHE A 274 -14.98 9.95 12.35
N GLY A 275 -14.35 10.33 11.23
CA GLY A 275 -14.33 9.50 10.02
C GLY A 275 -13.76 8.12 10.29
N ALA A 276 -12.63 8.01 11.01
CA ALA A 276 -12.08 6.71 11.41
C ALA A 276 -13.09 5.89 12.24
N GLY A 277 -13.76 6.53 13.20
CA GLY A 277 -14.82 5.88 13.98
C GLY A 277 -15.92 5.32 13.09
N GLU A 278 -16.41 6.10 12.12
CA GLU A 278 -17.44 5.67 11.18
C GLU A 278 -17.01 4.47 10.32
N GLU A 279 -15.77 4.43 9.81
CA GLU A 279 -15.27 3.29 8.99
C GLU A 279 -15.30 1.93 9.70
N VAL A 280 -15.22 1.92 11.03
CA VAL A 280 -15.23 0.68 11.85
C VAL A 280 -16.46 0.58 12.75
N SER A 281 -17.51 1.36 12.44
CA SER A 281 -18.75 1.45 13.21
C SER A 281 -18.50 1.60 14.72
N TRP A 282 -17.59 2.51 15.05
CA TRP A 282 -17.14 2.85 16.39
C TRP A 282 -16.62 1.66 17.22
N GLY A 283 -16.12 0.62 16.54
CA GLY A 283 -15.61 -0.59 17.16
C GLY A 283 -16.69 -1.55 17.65
N GLN A 284 -17.96 -1.32 17.29
CA GLN A 284 -19.07 -2.18 17.68
C GLN A 284 -18.82 -3.65 17.29
N ARG A 285 -18.42 -3.89 16.03
CA ARG A 285 -18.14 -5.22 15.49
C ARG A 285 -16.89 -5.87 16.07
N ILE A 286 -15.95 -5.05 16.58
CA ILE A 286 -14.69 -5.53 17.17
C ILE A 286 -14.92 -5.99 18.61
N PHE A 287 -15.80 -5.33 19.34
CA PHE A 287 -16.08 -5.59 20.75
C PHE A 287 -17.41 -6.34 20.99
N ASP A 288 -18.06 -6.82 19.92
CA ASP A 288 -19.37 -7.48 19.95
C ASP A 288 -20.42 -6.69 20.75
N ILE A 289 -20.44 -5.37 20.58
CA ILE A 289 -21.37 -4.49 21.27
C ILE A 289 -22.70 -4.49 20.51
N GLU A 290 -23.82 -4.68 21.22
CA GLU A 290 -25.14 -4.57 20.60
C GLU A 290 -25.47 -3.11 20.23
N SER A 291 -26.04 -2.91 19.05
CA SER A 291 -26.50 -1.59 18.63
C SER A 291 -27.72 -1.15 19.45
N PRO A 292 -27.78 0.11 19.90
CA PRO A 292 -28.97 0.64 20.56
C PRO A 292 -30.21 0.54 19.65
N ASN A 293 -31.39 0.39 20.25
CA ASN A 293 -32.68 0.22 19.56
C ASN A 293 -32.95 1.29 18.46
N PHE A 294 -32.47 2.51 18.66
CA PHE A 294 -32.57 3.57 17.66
C PHE A 294 -31.87 3.19 16.35
N PHE A 295 -30.64 2.68 16.44
CA PHE A 295 -29.84 2.29 15.27
C PHE A 295 -30.38 1.02 14.61
N LEU A 296 -30.85 0.04 15.39
CA LEU A 296 -31.47 -1.18 14.85
C LEU A 296 -32.68 -0.90 13.93
N SER A 297 -33.38 0.21 14.17
CA SER A 297 -34.58 0.61 13.43
C SER A 297 -34.33 1.64 12.33
N HIS A 298 -33.21 2.38 12.37
CA HIS A 298 -32.94 3.51 11.46
C HIS A 298 -31.61 3.39 10.70
N ASN A 299 -30.78 2.39 10.97
CA ASN A 299 -29.53 2.14 10.26
C ASN A 299 -29.69 0.94 9.31
N LYS A 300 -29.28 1.09 8.04
CA LYS A 300 -29.40 0.01 7.01
C LYS A 300 -28.64 -1.27 7.35
N GLN A 301 -27.55 -1.14 8.08
CA GLN A 301 -26.68 -2.25 8.48
C GLN A 301 -26.87 -2.62 9.96
N GLN A 302 -27.80 -1.96 10.66
CA GLN A 302 -28.08 -2.19 12.08
C GLN A 302 -26.87 -1.92 12.99
N GLU A 303 -26.15 -0.84 12.68
CA GLU A 303 -24.90 -0.46 13.35
C GLU A 303 -24.97 0.90 14.04
N THR A 304 -24.07 1.14 14.99
CA THR A 304 -23.96 2.40 15.75
C THR A 304 -23.35 3.56 14.97
N GLY A 305 -22.90 3.33 13.73
CA GLY A 305 -22.42 4.35 12.82
C GLY A 305 -23.52 5.32 12.38
N LEU A 306 -23.16 6.60 12.25
CA LEU A 306 -24.05 7.64 11.72
C LEU A 306 -24.13 7.61 10.18
N HIS A 307 -23.09 7.10 9.51
CA HIS A 307 -23.00 7.05 8.05
C HIS A 307 -24.13 6.22 7.41
N ASN A 308 -24.58 5.14 8.05
CA ASN A 308 -25.60 4.23 7.50
C ASN A 308 -27.02 4.50 8.00
N LEU A 309 -27.23 5.62 8.70
CA LEU A 309 -28.56 6.08 9.08
C LEU A 309 -29.41 6.47 7.88
N VAL A 310 -30.70 6.17 7.97
CA VAL A 310 -31.73 6.49 6.98
C VAL A 310 -32.84 7.28 7.64
N PHE A 311 -33.23 8.36 6.99
CA PHE A 311 -34.36 9.17 7.37
C PHE A 311 -35.39 9.18 6.26
N THR A 312 -36.64 8.87 6.59
CA THR A 312 -37.75 8.93 5.63
C THR A 312 -38.45 10.28 5.76
N ILE A 313 -38.28 11.15 4.76
CA ILE A 313 -38.94 12.46 4.70
C ILE A 313 -39.90 12.43 3.51
N ASN A 314 -41.19 12.66 3.76
CA ASN A 314 -42.25 12.64 2.74
C ASN A 314 -42.31 11.32 1.92
N GLY A 315 -42.04 10.19 2.57
CA GLY A 315 -42.05 8.87 1.93
C GLY A 315 -40.80 8.56 1.09
N ILE A 316 -39.82 9.45 1.04
CA ILE A 316 -38.53 9.24 0.36
C ILE A 316 -37.46 8.95 1.42
N GLU A 317 -36.73 7.85 1.24
CA GLU A 317 -35.60 7.48 2.09
C GLU A 317 -34.33 8.25 1.72
N TYR A 318 -33.77 8.98 2.68
CA TYR A 318 -32.50 9.67 2.59
C TYR A 318 -31.47 8.98 3.48
N SER A 319 -30.39 8.49 2.89
CA SER A 319 -29.25 7.96 3.65
C SER A 319 -28.25 9.06 3.98
N VAL A 320 -27.80 9.11 5.23
CA VAL A 320 -26.83 10.11 5.72
C VAL A 320 -25.52 10.04 4.95
N ASN A 321 -24.99 8.85 4.67
CA ASN A 321 -23.81 8.65 3.81
C ASN A 321 -23.99 9.43 2.50
N LYS A 322 -25.04 9.14 1.73
CA LYS A 322 -25.26 9.78 0.41
C LYS A 322 -25.38 11.30 0.45
N VAL A 323 -25.99 11.85 1.50
CA VAL A 323 -26.27 13.29 1.59
C VAL A 323 -25.06 14.04 2.17
N LEU A 324 -24.58 13.66 3.35
CA LEU A 324 -23.54 14.37 4.08
C LEU A 324 -22.15 14.05 3.53
N PHE A 325 -21.85 12.76 3.36
CA PHE A 325 -20.53 12.28 2.94
C PHE A 325 -20.40 12.18 1.41
N GLY A 326 -21.49 11.93 0.69
CA GLY A 326 -21.54 12.04 -0.77
C GLY A 326 -21.60 13.50 -1.22
N THR A 327 -22.81 14.07 -1.22
CA THR A 327 -23.06 15.40 -1.82
C THR A 327 -22.36 16.53 -1.05
N GLY A 328 -22.40 16.49 0.29
CA GLY A 328 -21.81 17.53 1.14
C GLY A 328 -20.29 17.66 0.97
N LEU A 329 -19.56 16.54 1.07
CA LEU A 329 -18.10 16.54 0.84
C LEU A 329 -17.75 16.93 -0.60
N ALA A 330 -18.52 16.48 -1.60
CA ALA A 330 -18.28 16.86 -2.99
C ALA A 330 -18.41 18.38 -3.21
N VAL A 331 -19.47 19.01 -2.67
CA VAL A 331 -19.64 20.47 -2.72
C VAL A 331 -18.52 21.19 -1.97
N GLY A 332 -18.17 20.72 -0.77
CA GLY A 332 -17.06 21.27 0.01
C GLY A 332 -15.72 21.19 -0.72
N LEU A 333 -15.45 20.06 -1.36
CA LEU A 333 -14.25 19.84 -2.17
C LEU A 333 -14.24 20.77 -3.40
N CYS A 334 -15.38 20.96 -4.07
CA CYS A 334 -15.49 21.90 -5.18
C CYS A 334 -15.20 23.35 -4.73
N ILE A 335 -15.76 23.79 -3.60
CA ILE A 335 -15.46 25.12 -3.04
C ILE A 335 -13.97 25.21 -2.70
N TYR A 336 -13.40 24.19 -2.08
CA TYR A 336 -12.00 24.15 -1.70
C TYR A 336 -11.04 24.23 -2.91
N LEU A 337 -11.32 23.46 -3.96
CA LEU A 337 -10.46 23.37 -5.15
C LEU A 337 -10.68 24.51 -6.14
N PHE A 338 -11.93 24.92 -6.39
CA PHE A 338 -12.25 25.89 -7.44
C PHE A 338 -12.47 27.32 -6.94
N VAL A 339 -12.72 27.51 -5.64
CA VAL A 339 -12.91 28.85 -5.06
C VAL A 339 -11.75 29.20 -4.13
N MET A 340 -11.52 28.42 -3.08
CA MET A 340 -10.50 28.75 -2.06
C MET A 340 -9.09 28.71 -2.65
N THR A 341 -8.74 27.69 -3.44
CA THR A 341 -7.38 27.51 -3.97
C THR A 341 -6.97 28.60 -4.98
N PRO A 342 -7.78 28.97 -6.00
CA PRO A 342 -7.43 30.06 -6.91
C PRO A 342 -7.36 31.41 -6.20
N LEU A 343 -8.28 31.68 -5.27
CA LEU A 343 -8.26 32.92 -4.49
C LEU A 343 -7.05 32.99 -3.54
N TYR A 344 -6.62 31.87 -2.95
CA TYR A 344 -5.40 31.79 -2.15
C TYR A 344 -4.14 32.16 -2.95
N ARG A 345 -4.07 31.77 -4.22
CA ARG A 345 -2.92 32.04 -5.09
C ARG A 345 -2.90 33.45 -5.68
N THR A 346 -4.07 34.08 -5.80
CA THR A 346 -4.22 35.38 -6.47
C THR A 346 -4.39 36.56 -5.51
N LYS A 347 -5.03 36.39 -4.35
CA LYS A 347 -5.34 37.48 -3.41
C LYS A 347 -4.49 37.40 -2.14
N PRO A 348 -3.57 38.37 -1.89
CA PRO A 348 -2.72 38.37 -0.69
C PRO A 348 -3.49 38.39 0.64
N SER A 349 -4.62 39.11 0.69
CA SER A 349 -5.47 39.19 1.88
C SER A 349 -6.06 37.83 2.26
N LEU A 350 -6.60 37.10 1.29
CA LEU A 350 -7.16 35.77 1.52
C LEU A 350 -6.06 34.74 1.82
N LYS A 351 -4.90 34.85 1.17
CA LYS A 351 -3.71 34.05 1.50
C LYS A 351 -3.34 34.17 2.97
N SER A 352 -3.20 35.40 3.48
CA SER A 352 -2.90 35.65 4.89
C SER A 352 -4.00 35.13 5.81
N TYR A 353 -5.27 35.32 5.44
CA TYR A 353 -6.39 34.83 6.24
C TYR A 353 -6.41 33.30 6.35
N LEU A 354 -6.27 32.57 5.23
CA LEU A 354 -6.25 31.10 5.21
C LEU A 354 -5.01 30.53 5.92
N ASP A 355 -3.85 31.18 5.78
CA ASP A 355 -2.64 30.81 6.53
C ASP A 355 -2.83 31.00 8.05
N GLN A 356 -3.52 32.06 8.49
CA GLN A 356 -3.87 32.29 9.89
C GLN A 356 -4.93 31.31 10.43
N LEU A 357 -5.84 30.83 9.57
CA LEU A 357 -6.75 29.75 9.90
C LEU A 357 -6.05 28.39 9.98
N GLY A 358 -4.84 28.23 9.45
CA GLY A 358 -4.14 26.94 9.47
C GLY A 358 -4.69 25.91 8.48
N VAL A 359 -5.41 26.37 7.45
CA VAL A 359 -5.97 25.50 6.41
C VAL A 359 -4.82 24.97 5.53
N PRO A 360 -4.65 23.65 5.41
CA PRO A 360 -3.68 23.07 4.49
C PRO A 360 -4.14 23.37 3.07
N MET A 361 -3.30 24.02 2.26
CA MET A 361 -3.63 24.37 0.87
C MET A 361 -3.03 23.35 -0.11
N PRO A 362 -3.74 22.96 -1.18
CA PRO A 362 -3.33 21.83 -1.97
C PRO A 362 -2.27 22.21 -3.02
N ARG A 363 -1.33 21.29 -3.26
CA ARG A 363 -0.39 21.32 -4.39
C ARG A 363 -1.10 20.91 -5.69
N ASN A 364 -0.53 21.27 -6.84
CA ASN A 364 -1.14 20.99 -8.15
C ASN A 364 -1.44 19.51 -8.37
N TYR A 365 -0.53 18.61 -8.01
CA TYR A 365 -0.75 17.17 -8.18
C TYR A 365 -1.89 16.64 -7.29
N GLN A 366 -2.13 17.25 -6.11
CA GLN A 366 -3.23 16.86 -5.22
C GLN A 366 -4.57 17.32 -5.79
N ILE A 367 -4.63 18.53 -6.37
CA ILE A 367 -5.80 19.00 -7.12
C ILE A 367 -6.12 18.05 -8.28
N LEU A 368 -5.11 17.73 -9.10
CA LEU A 368 -5.26 16.77 -10.20
C LEU A 368 -5.69 15.39 -9.68
N GLY A 369 -5.15 14.93 -8.55
CA GLY A 369 -5.54 13.68 -7.90
C GLY A 369 -7.03 13.66 -7.54
N TYR A 370 -7.52 14.67 -6.81
CA TYR A 370 -8.94 14.77 -6.46
C TYR A 370 -9.85 14.82 -7.69
N LEU A 371 -9.50 15.63 -8.69
CA LEU A 371 -10.28 15.71 -9.92
C LEU A 371 -10.28 14.38 -10.69
N SER A 372 -9.13 13.70 -10.74
CA SER A 372 -9.02 12.40 -11.40
C SER A 372 -9.86 11.34 -10.69
N ILE A 373 -9.84 11.31 -9.35
CA ILE A 373 -10.68 10.40 -8.56
C ILE A 373 -12.16 10.63 -8.88
N VAL A 374 -12.64 11.87 -8.75
CA VAL A 374 -14.05 12.19 -8.97
C VAL A 374 -14.46 11.85 -10.40
N LEU A 375 -13.66 12.27 -11.40
CA LEU A 375 -13.97 11.99 -12.80
C LEU A 375 -13.96 10.49 -13.12
N VAL A 376 -12.95 9.75 -12.68
CA VAL A 376 -12.84 8.31 -12.96
C VAL A 376 -13.96 7.54 -12.27
N VAL A 377 -14.23 7.81 -10.98
CA VAL A 377 -15.25 7.07 -10.24
C VAL A 377 -16.64 7.39 -10.76
N GLU A 378 -16.97 8.67 -10.97
CA GLU A 378 -18.31 9.07 -11.42
C GLU A 378 -18.62 8.65 -12.86
N LEU A 379 -17.61 8.61 -13.74
CA LEU A 379 -17.79 8.30 -15.16
C LEU A 379 -17.56 6.83 -15.52
N LEU A 380 -16.71 6.10 -14.78
CA LEU A 380 -16.25 4.77 -15.18
C LEU A 380 -16.56 3.65 -14.18
N VAL A 381 -16.91 3.96 -12.93
CA VAL A 381 -17.28 2.94 -11.94
C VAL A 381 -18.80 2.84 -11.84
N ASP A 382 -19.36 1.90 -12.60
CA ASP A 382 -20.80 1.61 -12.61
C ASP A 382 -21.17 0.67 -11.45
N SER A 383 -21.30 1.24 -10.24
CA SER A 383 -21.72 0.50 -9.05
C SER A 383 -22.43 1.41 -8.05
N SER A 384 -23.40 0.85 -7.32
CA SER A 384 -24.05 1.53 -6.20
C SER A 384 -23.09 1.83 -5.04
N ARG A 385 -21.98 1.09 -4.93
CA ARG A 385 -20.92 1.26 -3.92
C ARG A 385 -19.68 2.01 -4.42
N ARG A 386 -19.79 2.75 -5.53
CA ARG A 386 -18.68 3.56 -6.07
C ARG A 386 -18.16 4.62 -5.09
N GLY A 387 -19.00 5.06 -4.14
CA GLY A 387 -18.62 6.02 -3.08
C GLY A 387 -17.43 5.55 -2.25
N GLU A 388 -17.38 4.26 -1.92
CA GLU A 388 -16.29 3.63 -1.16
C GLU A 388 -14.93 3.81 -1.85
N VAL A 389 -14.89 3.74 -3.19
CA VAL A 389 -13.67 3.98 -3.98
C VAL A 389 -13.24 5.44 -3.84
N THR A 390 -14.19 6.37 -3.92
CA THR A 390 -13.93 7.80 -3.76
C THR A 390 -13.41 8.12 -2.36
N GLU A 391 -13.99 7.52 -1.33
CA GLU A 391 -13.61 7.72 0.07
C GLU A 391 -12.19 7.19 0.31
N PHE A 392 -11.92 5.93 -0.04
CA PHE A 392 -10.61 5.31 0.10
C PHE A 392 -9.49 6.03 -0.66
N THR A 393 -9.71 6.33 -1.95
CA THR A 393 -8.67 7.00 -2.75
C THR A 393 -8.55 8.48 -2.39
N GLY A 394 -9.67 9.12 -2.08
CA GLY A 394 -9.74 10.52 -1.66
C GLY A 394 -9.06 10.76 -0.31
N VAL A 395 -9.20 9.83 0.64
CA VAL A 395 -8.58 9.97 1.96
C VAL A 395 -7.07 9.88 1.91
N ILE A 396 -6.50 9.12 0.97
CA ILE A 396 -5.04 9.07 0.74
C ILE A 396 -4.54 10.40 0.18
N ILE A 397 -5.24 11.00 -0.78
CA ILE A 397 -4.89 12.34 -1.28
C ILE A 397 -5.08 13.40 -0.18
N PHE A 398 -6.09 13.25 0.66
CA PHE A 398 -6.30 14.10 1.83
C PHE A 398 -5.15 13.98 2.83
N LEU A 399 -4.68 12.77 3.12
CA LEU A 399 -3.49 12.57 3.95
C LEU A 399 -2.25 13.25 3.34
N LEU A 400 -2.05 13.15 2.02
CA LEU A 400 -0.97 13.86 1.33
C LEU A 400 -1.11 15.38 1.45
N ASN A 401 -2.32 15.92 1.35
CA ASN A 401 -2.60 17.33 1.52
C ASN A 401 -2.36 17.80 2.96
N LEU A 402 -2.74 16.99 3.96
CA LEU A 402 -2.41 17.23 5.36
C LEU A 402 -0.89 17.23 5.55
N THR A 403 -0.18 16.24 5.04
CA THR A 403 1.25 16.00 5.33
C THR A 403 2.16 16.97 4.56
N TYR A 404 1.87 17.19 3.28
CA TYR A 404 2.68 17.98 2.34
C TYR A 404 1.88 19.10 1.67
N PRO A 405 1.31 20.05 2.45
CA PRO A 405 0.56 21.14 1.88
C PRO A 405 1.48 22.13 1.15
N SER A 406 0.91 22.91 0.23
CA SER A 406 1.61 23.98 -0.48
C SER A 406 2.09 25.08 0.47
N ASN A 407 1.41 25.29 1.59
CA ASN A 407 1.74 26.28 2.61
C ASN A 407 2.43 25.67 3.84
N ALA A 408 3.23 24.61 3.65
CA ALA A 408 3.93 23.89 4.72
C ALA A 408 4.65 24.78 5.76
N ARG A 409 5.14 25.95 5.35
CA ARG A 409 5.78 26.96 6.23
C ARG A 409 4.94 27.34 7.45
N ILE A 410 3.60 27.32 7.35
CA ILE A 410 2.74 27.75 8.46
C ILE A 410 2.80 26.78 9.64
N TYR A 411 3.20 25.53 9.37
CA TYR A 411 3.35 24.47 10.35
C TYR A 411 4.77 24.38 10.94
N ASP A 412 5.74 25.20 10.48
CA ASP A 412 7.08 25.24 11.09
C ASP A 412 7.06 26.11 12.36
N LYS A 413 7.39 25.49 13.50
CA LYS A 413 7.46 26.16 14.80
C LYS A 413 8.44 27.32 14.90
N ARG A 414 9.38 27.44 13.96
CA ARG A 414 10.43 28.49 13.91
C ARG A 414 9.98 29.75 13.21
N ILE A 415 8.88 29.72 12.46
CA ILE A 415 8.39 30.85 11.67
C ILE A 415 7.25 31.54 12.44
N HIS A 416 7.33 32.85 12.64
CA HIS A 416 6.20 33.66 13.08
C HIS A 416 5.40 34.15 11.86
N LEU A 417 4.08 33.97 11.90
CA LEU A 417 3.20 34.34 10.78
C LEU A 417 3.19 35.87 10.52
N SER A 418 3.52 36.69 11.51
CA SER A 418 3.66 38.15 11.40
C SER A 418 4.83 38.59 10.52
N ASP A 419 5.87 37.77 10.36
CA ASP A 419 7.08 38.14 9.62
C ASP A 419 6.86 38.08 8.10
N THR A 420 5.71 37.56 7.66
CA THR A 420 5.40 37.32 6.24
C THR A 420 4.52 38.39 5.60
N THR A 421 3.98 39.33 6.37
CA THR A 421 3.28 40.51 5.83
C THR A 421 4.22 41.68 5.52
N GLY A 422 5.52 41.53 5.78
CA GLY A 422 6.51 42.61 5.73
C GLY A 422 7.45 42.66 4.52
N ASN A 423 7.46 41.65 3.64
CA ASN A 423 8.23 41.70 2.40
C ASN A 423 7.27 41.65 1.20
N THR A 424 6.75 42.83 0.87
CA THR A 424 6.12 43.16 -0.41
C THR A 424 7.13 43.15 -1.54
#